data_AF-A0A133YAJ7-F1
#
_entry.id   AF-A0A133YAJ7-F1
#
_cell.length_a   1.000
_cell.length_b   1.000
_cell.length_c   1.000
_cell.angle_alpha   90.00
_cell.angle_beta   90.00
_cell.angle_gamma   90.00
#
_symmetry.space_group_name_H-M   'P 1'
#
loop_
_entity.id
_entity.type
_entity.pdbx_description
1 polymer ?
#
loop_
_entity_poly.entity_id
_entity_poly.type
_entity_poly.pdbx_seq_one_letter_code
_entity_poly.pdbx_strand_id
1 'polypeptide(L)'
;MRNIVDDDDGINYVDMIGKGQDSPSDANTEDQNWTNEKKWHDPFNWAKDSLPVFFNDGSQLQILGDIKSENSKDSTKVDEFQKGQKIALNFSVNVSPLNIWKKAYLWNMINGQSKGTAWREIGLNGTRPTDWEIVYTLKLPEGIKLASDATYTISGLTENSYTLTKEEKDYYARLANLGDVTLNINGFTIESSVKKNTNLQIIGTVAGMHDEVIANSQGTVGDLGGRSLNYFAAKQSPAGLDSAAQEKPNLISYTFKVKDEPSNDKIVTFINDGKFYDLVLVRADTAIKDNYSAVMPADASKEGYIFKEWNTKEDGTGTAFTNETVVHTDMTVYAIYTKKPDMVIPYVPSDPVKPATVETVVEPKVGKVAKTGETAISLTGFGLVLSLVAVLTKKKQNDD
;
A
#
# COMPACT_ATOMS: atom_id res chain seq x y z
N MET A 1 20.16 3.24 9.52
CA MET A 1 21.24 4.13 10.00
C MET A 1 22.56 3.60 9.48
N ARG A 2 23.49 4.49 9.07
CA ARG A 2 24.83 4.11 8.57
C ARG A 2 25.51 3.17 9.58
N ASN A 3 26.04 2.06 9.12
CA ASN A 3 27.16 1.41 9.80
C ASN A 3 28.34 2.37 9.62
N ILE A 4 28.54 3.25 10.61
CA ILE A 4 29.77 4.02 10.71
C ILE A 4 30.80 3.01 11.22
N VAL A 5 31.67 2.62 10.29
CA VAL A 5 32.79 1.69 10.49
C VAL A 5 33.67 2.23 11.60
N ASP A 6 34.17 1.29 12.40
CA ASP A 6 35.11 1.45 13.52
C ASP A 6 36.08 2.61 13.31
N ASP A 7 36.08 3.56 14.25
CA ASP A 7 37.26 4.38 14.50
C ASP A 7 38.36 3.44 15.06
N ASP A 8 39.62 3.70 14.69
CA ASP A 8 40.84 2.86 14.89
C ASP A 8 41.11 2.32 16.32
N ASP A 9 40.25 2.64 17.29
CA ASP A 9 40.34 2.27 18.71
C ASP A 9 39.46 1.06 19.10
N GLY A 10 38.70 0.49 18.16
CA GLY A 10 37.85 -0.70 18.39
C GLY A 10 36.59 -0.43 19.25
N ILE A 11 36.21 0.83 19.42
CA ILE A 11 34.97 1.23 20.08
C ILE A 11 33.91 1.50 19.01
N ASN A 12 32.84 0.71 19.03
CA ASN A 12 31.69 0.92 18.15
C ASN A 12 31.05 2.29 18.45
N TYR A 13 31.01 3.17 17.44
CA TYR A 13 30.43 4.52 17.54
C TYR A 13 28.98 4.53 18.07
N VAL A 14 28.21 3.49 17.77
CA VAL A 14 26.85 3.29 18.29
C VAL A 14 26.87 3.06 19.80
N ASP A 15 27.77 2.21 20.30
CA ASP A 15 27.92 1.94 21.74
C ASP A 15 28.43 3.18 22.48
N MET A 16 29.30 3.96 21.85
CA MET A 16 29.81 5.23 22.37
C MET A 16 28.71 6.28 22.55
N ILE A 17 27.78 6.39 21.60
CA ILE A 17 26.66 7.34 21.68
C ILE A 17 25.59 6.84 22.66
N GLY A 18 25.30 5.53 22.66
CA GLY A 18 24.24 4.95 23.49
C GLY A 18 24.51 5.03 24.99
N LYS A 19 25.79 4.97 25.37
CA LYS A 19 26.28 5.09 26.75
C LYS A 19 26.88 6.48 26.90
N GLY A 20 26.18 7.40 27.56
CA GLY A 20 26.63 8.78 27.69
C GLY A 20 28.09 8.86 28.14
N GLN A 21 28.93 9.54 27.35
CA GLN A 21 30.32 9.80 27.75
C GLN A 21 30.37 10.93 28.78
N ASP A 22 31.30 10.80 29.71
CA ASP A 22 31.69 11.83 30.66
C ASP A 22 33.07 12.35 30.28
N SER A 23 33.10 13.45 29.53
CA SER A 23 34.30 14.27 29.38
C SER A 23 34.05 15.57 30.14
N PRO A 24 34.32 15.61 31.45
CA PRO A 24 33.97 16.75 32.28
C PRO A 24 34.68 17.99 31.72
N SER A 25 33.90 18.96 31.25
CA SER A 25 34.41 20.28 30.95
C SER A 25 34.66 21.07 32.22
N ASP A 26 35.50 22.10 32.13
CA ASP A 26 35.75 23.02 33.24
C ASP A 26 34.42 23.57 33.79
N ALA A 27 34.24 23.47 35.11
CA ALA A 27 33.00 23.84 35.80
C ALA A 27 32.59 25.29 35.51
N ASN A 28 31.29 25.52 35.27
CA ASN A 28 30.77 26.85 34.96
C ASN A 28 29.55 27.23 35.81
N THR A 29 29.68 28.31 36.57
CA THR A 29 28.68 28.84 37.51
C THR A 29 27.57 29.66 36.86
N GLU A 30 27.62 29.93 35.55
CA GLU A 30 26.61 30.72 34.82
C GLU A 30 25.48 29.88 34.20
N ASP A 31 25.64 28.55 34.09
CA ASP A 31 24.61 27.67 33.54
C ASP A 31 23.67 27.15 34.65
N GLN A 32 22.37 27.40 34.49
CA GLN A 32 21.33 26.96 35.44
C GLN A 32 21.10 25.44 35.41
N ASN A 33 21.52 24.75 34.34
CA ASN A 33 21.43 23.29 34.20
C ASN A 33 22.76 22.59 34.54
N TRP A 34 23.81 23.35 34.91
CA TRP A 34 25.05 22.83 35.45
C TRP A 34 24.93 22.65 36.96
N THR A 35 25.26 21.46 37.46
CA THR A 35 25.48 21.28 38.91
C THR A 35 26.85 20.68 39.15
N ASN A 36 27.58 21.24 40.12
CA ASN A 36 28.84 20.68 40.58
C ASN A 36 28.68 19.25 41.13
N GLU A 37 27.46 18.86 41.49
CA GLU A 37 27.10 17.52 41.94
C GLU A 37 27.05 16.51 40.79
N LYS A 38 26.49 16.89 39.63
CA LYS A 38 26.35 16.01 38.46
C LYS A 38 27.62 15.97 37.59
N LYS A 39 28.39 17.07 37.50
CA LYS A 39 29.59 17.22 36.63
C LYS A 39 29.35 17.15 35.11
N TRP A 40 28.11 17.27 34.66
CA TRP A 40 27.70 17.31 33.25
C TRP A 40 26.46 18.21 33.06
N HIS A 41 26.22 18.65 31.83
CA HIS A 41 25.07 19.49 31.46
C HIS A 41 23.82 18.62 31.21
N ASP A 42 22.71 18.94 31.88
CA ASP A 42 21.44 18.22 31.76
C ASP A 42 20.40 19.02 30.94
N PRO A 43 20.40 18.96 29.60
CA PRO A 43 19.42 19.68 28.78
C PRO A 43 17.99 19.11 28.90
N PHE A 44 17.82 17.97 29.56
CA PHE A 44 16.55 17.25 29.68
C PHE A 44 15.94 17.30 31.08
N ASN A 45 16.64 17.92 32.05
CA ASN A 45 16.25 18.04 33.44
C ASN A 45 15.85 16.71 34.08
N TRP A 46 16.73 15.71 34.01
CA TRP A 46 16.49 14.41 34.61
C TRP A 46 16.66 14.42 36.13
N ALA A 47 15.84 13.59 36.79
CA ALA A 47 15.80 13.45 38.24
C ALA A 47 16.92 12.57 38.84
N LYS A 48 17.87 12.06 38.03
CA LYS A 48 18.90 11.11 38.46
C LYS A 48 20.32 11.68 38.33
N ASP A 49 21.20 11.26 39.22
CA ASP A 49 22.61 11.67 39.29
C ASP A 49 23.58 10.70 38.59
N SER A 50 23.06 9.70 37.87
CA SER A 50 23.84 8.75 37.08
C SER A 50 23.83 9.12 35.59
N LEU A 51 24.94 8.87 34.89
CA LEU A 51 25.01 9.01 33.44
C LEU A 51 23.83 8.32 32.72
N PRO A 52 23.22 8.95 31.72
CA PRO A 52 22.13 8.36 30.96
C PRO A 52 22.63 7.19 30.11
N VAL A 53 21.84 6.11 30.11
CA VAL A 53 21.94 5.05 29.09
C VAL A 53 20.71 5.21 28.20
N PHE A 54 20.92 5.64 26.95
CA PHE A 54 19.83 5.85 26.00
C PHE A 54 19.44 4.54 25.32
N PHE A 55 20.44 3.76 24.92
CA PHE A 55 20.30 2.43 24.35
C PHE A 55 21.58 1.63 24.60
N ASN A 56 21.45 0.32 24.72
CA ASN A 56 22.58 -0.57 25.02
C ASN A 56 23.28 -1.03 23.73
N ASP A 57 22.53 -1.17 22.65
CA ASP A 57 23.00 -1.56 21.33
C ASP A 57 22.07 -1.04 20.22
N GLY A 58 22.52 -1.16 18.96
CA GLY A 58 21.80 -0.65 17.79
C GLY A 58 20.47 -1.35 17.46
N SER A 59 20.14 -2.50 18.06
CA SER A 59 18.85 -3.17 17.86
C SER A 59 17.68 -2.34 18.42
N GLN A 60 17.92 -1.60 19.51
CA GLN A 60 16.94 -0.68 20.10
C GLN A 60 16.65 0.54 19.20
N LEU A 61 17.48 0.78 18.19
CA LEU A 61 17.30 1.85 17.20
C LEU A 61 16.59 1.38 15.93
N GLN A 62 16.16 0.11 15.87
CA GLN A 62 15.44 -0.41 14.71
C GLN A 62 14.04 0.20 14.63
N ILE A 63 13.76 0.85 13.51
CA ILE A 63 12.41 1.29 13.16
C ILE A 63 11.64 0.07 12.67
N LEU A 64 10.48 -0.18 13.27
CA LEU A 64 9.61 -1.30 12.93
C LEU A 64 8.31 -0.78 12.32
N GLY A 65 7.85 -1.44 11.27
CA GLY A 65 6.57 -1.17 10.64
C GLY A 65 5.73 -2.44 10.47
N ASP A 66 4.46 -2.25 10.19
CA ASP A 66 3.49 -3.32 9.97
C ASP A 66 2.43 -2.91 8.93
N ILE A 67 1.84 -3.90 8.27
CA ILE A 67 0.67 -3.75 7.43
C ILE A 67 -0.37 -4.73 7.93
N LYS A 68 -1.57 -4.24 8.22
CA LYS A 68 -2.70 -5.09 8.56
C LYS A 68 -4.01 -4.52 8.05
N SER A 69 -5.00 -5.38 7.87
CA SER A 69 -6.37 -4.91 7.70
C SER A 69 -6.84 -4.14 8.93
N GLU A 70 -7.62 -3.09 8.70
CA GLU A 70 -8.22 -2.28 9.78
C GLU A 70 -9.00 -3.16 10.78
N ASN A 71 -9.64 -4.22 10.29
CA ASN A 71 -10.43 -5.14 11.11
C ASN A 71 -9.63 -6.36 11.60
N SER A 72 -8.33 -6.44 11.30
CA SER A 72 -7.49 -7.54 11.73
C SER A 72 -7.31 -7.52 13.25
N LYS A 73 -7.62 -8.65 13.88
CA LYS A 73 -7.49 -8.84 15.34
C LYS A 73 -6.14 -9.45 15.73
N ASP A 74 -5.43 -10.01 14.75
CA ASP A 74 -4.22 -10.80 14.93
C ASP A 74 -3.36 -10.71 13.66
N SER A 75 -2.39 -9.79 13.64
CA SER A 75 -1.50 -9.58 12.48
C SER A 75 -0.62 -10.80 12.16
N THR A 76 -0.56 -11.82 13.03
CA THR A 76 0.24 -13.03 12.78
C THR A 76 -0.52 -14.07 11.94
N LYS A 77 -1.80 -13.83 11.65
CA LYS A 77 -2.65 -14.72 10.85
C LYS A 77 -2.92 -14.16 9.47
N VAL A 78 -3.23 -15.06 8.55
CA VAL A 78 -3.68 -14.73 7.21
C VAL A 78 -5.16 -14.36 7.28
N ASP A 79 -5.49 -13.12 6.96
CA ASP A 79 -6.87 -12.64 6.90
C ASP A 79 -7.60 -13.19 5.67
N GLU A 80 -8.93 -13.22 5.72
CA GLU A 80 -9.76 -13.72 4.62
C GLU A 80 -10.83 -12.72 4.19
N PHE A 81 -10.92 -12.46 2.89
CA PHE A 81 -11.86 -11.49 2.30
C PHE A 81 -12.73 -12.12 1.21
N GLN A 82 -13.90 -11.52 0.97
CA GLN A 82 -14.78 -11.92 -0.13
C GLN A 82 -14.42 -11.17 -1.44
N LYS A 83 -14.77 -11.75 -2.59
CA LYS A 83 -14.59 -11.06 -3.89
C LYS A 83 -15.42 -9.78 -3.94
N GLY A 84 -14.87 -8.73 -4.54
CA GLY A 84 -15.53 -7.42 -4.64
C GLY A 84 -15.62 -6.65 -3.32
N GLN A 85 -15.14 -7.20 -2.21
CA GLN A 85 -15.02 -6.48 -0.96
C GLN A 85 -13.97 -5.38 -1.08
N LYS A 86 -14.28 -4.18 -0.59
CA LYS A 86 -13.29 -3.13 -0.35
C LYS A 86 -12.54 -3.43 0.94
N ILE A 87 -11.21 -3.38 0.87
CA ILE A 87 -10.29 -3.62 1.98
C ILE A 87 -9.74 -2.27 2.44
N ALA A 88 -9.72 -2.11 3.76
CA ALA A 88 -9.08 -1.04 4.49
C ALA A 88 -7.77 -1.56 5.08
N LEU A 89 -6.64 -0.93 4.76
CA LEU A 89 -5.32 -1.32 5.26
C LEU A 89 -4.71 -0.22 6.10
N ASN A 90 -4.18 -0.61 7.26
CA ASN A 90 -3.41 0.21 8.18
C ASN A 90 -1.93 -0.11 8.02
N PHE A 91 -1.16 0.91 7.65
CA PHE A 91 0.29 0.91 7.55
C PHE A 91 0.84 1.64 8.76
N SER A 92 1.40 0.92 9.72
CA SER A 92 1.98 1.51 10.92
C SER A 92 3.50 1.51 10.86
N VAL A 93 4.12 2.53 11.46
CA VAL A 93 5.56 2.60 11.69
C VAL A 93 5.83 3.24 13.05
N ASN A 94 6.65 2.60 13.86
CA ASN A 94 7.09 3.13 15.15
C ASN A 94 8.37 3.95 14.96
N VAL A 95 8.25 5.28 14.99
CA VAL A 95 9.39 6.20 14.80
C VAL A 95 10.02 6.68 16.11
N SER A 96 9.57 6.16 17.25
CA SER A 96 10.11 6.51 18.57
C SER A 96 11.63 6.29 18.73
N PRO A 97 12.29 5.32 18.05
CA PRO A 97 13.74 5.18 18.16
C PRO A 97 14.52 6.36 17.57
N LEU A 98 13.95 7.17 16.67
CA LEU A 98 14.57 8.41 16.21
C LEU A 98 14.73 9.42 17.35
N ASN A 99 13.77 9.48 18.28
CA ASN A 99 13.86 10.32 19.46
C ASN A 99 14.97 9.82 20.41
N ILE A 100 15.09 8.51 20.60
CA ILE A 100 16.16 7.91 21.41
C ILE A 100 17.52 8.27 20.82
N TRP A 101 17.71 8.07 19.51
CA TRP A 101 18.92 8.45 18.80
C TRP A 101 19.23 9.94 18.95
N LYS A 102 18.22 10.80 18.75
CA LYS A 102 18.41 12.26 18.77
C LYS A 102 18.81 12.77 20.16
N LYS A 103 18.22 12.22 21.22
CA LYS A 103 18.61 12.54 22.61
C LYS A 103 20.05 12.12 22.90
N ALA A 104 20.44 10.91 22.47
CA ALA A 104 21.79 10.41 22.65
C ALA A 104 22.84 11.21 21.86
N TYR A 105 22.52 11.56 20.61
CA TYR A 105 23.37 12.38 19.76
C TYR A 105 23.57 13.78 20.37
N LEU A 106 22.49 14.45 20.78
CA LEU A 106 22.59 15.76 21.43
C LEU A 106 23.42 15.69 22.71
N TRP A 107 23.18 14.66 23.54
CA TRP A 107 23.97 14.45 24.73
C TRP A 107 25.46 14.39 24.42
N ASN A 108 25.85 13.62 23.39
CA ASN A 108 27.24 13.52 22.98
C ASN A 108 27.79 14.84 22.41
N MET A 109 26.98 15.63 21.70
CA MET A 109 27.39 16.96 21.24
C MET A 109 27.64 17.95 22.39
N ILE A 110 26.85 17.87 23.46
CA ILE A 110 26.92 18.78 24.61
C ILE A 110 27.99 18.34 25.62
N ASN A 111 28.04 17.04 25.93
CA ASN A 111 28.84 16.47 27.03
C ASN A 111 30.00 15.57 26.55
N GLY A 112 30.18 15.38 25.24
CA GLY A 112 31.23 14.53 24.66
C GLY A 112 32.60 15.22 24.56
N GLN A 113 33.52 14.63 23.77
CA GLN A 113 34.93 15.01 23.72
C GLN A 113 35.22 16.45 23.24
N SER A 114 34.24 17.12 22.62
CA SER A 114 34.32 18.52 22.19
C SER A 114 34.13 19.49 23.37
N LYS A 115 35.15 19.58 24.23
CA LYS A 115 35.29 20.49 25.39
C LYS A 115 34.30 21.66 25.48
N GLY A 116 33.25 21.52 26.29
CA GLY A 116 32.71 22.55 27.20
C GLY A 116 32.08 23.84 26.67
N THR A 117 32.09 24.10 25.37
CA THR A 117 31.50 25.33 24.78
C THR A 117 30.44 25.07 23.71
N ALA A 118 30.36 23.84 23.20
CA ALA A 118 29.36 23.43 22.20
C ALA A 118 27.91 23.61 22.67
N TRP A 119 27.65 23.54 23.98
CA TRP A 119 26.32 23.80 24.53
C TRP A 119 25.84 25.26 24.30
N ARG A 120 26.75 26.24 24.24
CA ARG A 120 26.43 27.65 23.98
C ARG A 120 26.05 27.91 22.52
N GLU A 121 26.61 27.13 21.60
CA GLU A 121 26.47 27.34 20.14
C GLU A 121 25.47 26.39 19.49
N ILE A 122 25.49 25.10 19.85
CA ILE A 122 24.71 24.03 19.23
C ILE A 122 23.46 23.69 20.03
N GLY A 123 23.52 23.80 21.36
CA GLY A 123 22.40 23.50 22.26
C GLY A 123 21.25 24.48 22.08
N LEU A 124 21.30 25.62 22.78
CA LEU A 124 20.12 26.45 23.01
C LEU A 124 19.54 27.15 21.76
N ASN A 125 20.37 27.39 20.73
CA ASN A 125 20.00 28.18 19.56
C ASN A 125 20.37 27.52 18.22
N GLY A 126 21.04 26.37 18.27
CA GLY A 126 21.77 25.80 17.14
C GLY A 126 20.89 24.99 16.21
N THR A 127 19.96 24.17 16.70
CA THR A 127 19.23 23.27 15.80
C THR A 127 17.82 23.76 15.45
N ARG A 128 17.49 23.70 14.16
CA ARG A 128 16.15 24.02 13.65
C ARG A 128 15.65 22.87 12.79
N PRO A 129 14.57 22.18 13.19
CA PRO A 129 13.91 21.23 12.30
C PRO A 129 13.40 21.99 11.08
N THR A 130 13.56 21.39 9.90
CA THR A 130 13.13 21.98 8.64
C THR A 130 12.00 21.15 8.08
N ASP A 131 12.35 20.03 7.45
CA ASP A 131 11.43 19.14 6.76
C ASP A 131 11.60 17.71 7.25
N TRP A 132 10.52 16.96 7.12
CA TRP A 132 10.55 15.53 7.30
C TRP A 132 9.62 14.85 6.30
N GLU A 133 9.96 13.62 5.97
CA GLU A 133 9.25 12.84 4.98
C GLU A 133 9.18 11.39 5.44
N ILE A 134 7.99 10.80 5.32
CA ILE A 134 7.82 9.35 5.39
C ILE A 134 7.16 8.91 4.09
N VAL A 135 7.80 7.93 3.44
CA VAL A 135 7.38 7.35 2.18
C VAL A 135 6.97 5.90 2.43
N TYR A 136 5.73 5.60 2.05
CA TYR A 136 5.21 4.24 1.98
C TYR A 136 5.22 3.80 0.52
N THR A 137 5.87 2.69 0.23
CA THR A 137 5.84 2.08 -1.11
C THR A 137 5.19 0.72 -1.03
N LEU A 138 4.25 0.44 -1.93
CA LEU A 138 3.49 -0.81 -1.97
C LEU A 138 3.59 -1.48 -3.33
N LYS A 139 3.92 -2.77 -3.30
CA LYS A 139 3.78 -3.69 -4.42
C LYS A 139 2.52 -4.51 -4.19
N LEU A 140 1.53 -4.27 -5.04
CA LEU A 140 0.27 -5.01 -5.01
C LEU A 140 0.39 -6.33 -5.79
N PRO A 141 -0.20 -7.42 -5.30
CA PRO A 141 -0.31 -8.66 -6.07
C PRO A 141 -1.31 -8.48 -7.22
N GLU A 142 -1.21 -9.34 -8.23
CA GLU A 142 -2.09 -9.28 -9.41
C GLU A 142 -3.58 -9.38 -9.00
N GLY A 143 -4.41 -8.56 -9.64
CA GLY A 143 -5.85 -8.50 -9.36
C GLY A 143 -6.23 -7.72 -8.10
N ILE A 144 -5.27 -7.11 -7.41
CA ILE A 144 -5.54 -6.14 -6.34
C ILE A 144 -5.27 -4.73 -6.86
N LYS A 145 -6.25 -3.85 -6.72
CA LYS A 145 -6.19 -2.46 -7.20
C LYS A 145 -6.64 -1.49 -6.13
N LEU A 146 -6.17 -0.25 -6.23
CA LEU A 146 -6.72 0.86 -5.48
C LEU A 146 -7.87 1.46 -6.29
N ALA A 147 -9.06 1.56 -5.69
CA ALA A 147 -10.21 2.15 -6.34
C ALA A 147 -10.00 3.67 -6.58
N SER A 148 -10.65 4.22 -7.60
CA SER A 148 -10.58 5.65 -7.91
C SER A 148 -11.20 6.54 -6.83
N ASP A 149 -12.06 5.98 -5.98
CA ASP A 149 -12.69 6.63 -4.84
C ASP A 149 -12.02 6.30 -3.49
N ALA A 150 -10.78 5.78 -3.54
CA ALA A 150 -10.04 5.46 -2.34
C ALA A 150 -9.79 6.71 -1.47
N THR A 151 -9.83 6.52 -0.15
CA THR A 151 -9.57 7.56 0.83
C THR A 151 -8.38 7.19 1.69
N TYR A 152 -7.68 8.19 2.22
CA TYR A 152 -6.55 7.99 3.11
C TYR A 152 -6.66 8.90 4.33
N THR A 153 -6.19 8.41 5.47
CA THR A 153 -6.04 9.20 6.69
C THR A 153 -4.70 8.91 7.33
N ILE A 154 -4.14 9.90 8.03
CA ILE A 154 -2.88 9.74 8.76
C ILE A 154 -3.15 10.10 10.22
N SER A 155 -2.58 9.32 11.13
CA SER A 155 -2.67 9.51 12.58
C SER A 155 -1.30 9.32 13.23
N GLY A 156 -1.15 9.78 14.47
CA GLY A 156 0.13 9.78 15.19
C GLY A 156 1.01 10.99 14.91
N LEU A 157 0.53 11.91 14.07
CA LEU A 157 1.18 13.18 13.76
C LEU A 157 0.22 14.30 14.16
N THR A 158 0.63 15.20 15.05
CA THR A 158 -0.19 16.35 15.44
C THR A 158 0.27 17.59 14.70
N GLU A 159 -0.65 18.45 14.24
CA GLU A 159 -0.28 19.72 13.56
C GLU A 159 0.64 20.61 14.42
N ASN A 160 0.48 20.55 15.76
CA ASN A 160 1.24 21.37 16.71
C ASN A 160 2.55 20.73 17.21
N SER A 161 2.86 19.48 16.86
CA SER A 161 4.15 18.89 17.24
C SER A 161 5.34 19.46 16.47
N TYR A 162 5.13 20.44 15.58
CA TYR A 162 6.18 20.98 14.70
C TYR A 162 6.16 22.52 14.55
N THR A 163 5.28 23.24 15.25
CA THR A 163 5.29 24.71 15.24
C THR A 163 6.53 25.21 15.98
N LEU A 164 7.52 25.73 15.23
CA LEU A 164 8.71 26.39 15.77
C LEU A 164 8.31 27.54 16.71
N THR A 165 8.39 27.28 18.02
CA THR A 165 8.37 28.30 19.09
C THR A 165 9.81 28.70 19.41
N LYS A 166 10.00 29.91 19.95
CA LYS A 166 11.34 30.45 20.28
C LYS A 166 12.02 29.70 21.44
N GLU A 167 11.32 28.82 22.13
CA GLU A 167 11.78 28.15 23.35
C GLU A 167 12.06 26.65 23.13
N GLU A 168 13.26 26.23 23.50
CA GLU A 168 13.85 24.91 23.28
C GLU A 168 13.22 23.78 24.10
N LYS A 169 12.66 24.10 25.28
CA LYS A 169 11.90 23.16 26.13
C LYS A 169 10.78 22.48 25.36
N ASP A 170 10.22 23.18 24.37
CA ASP A 170 9.17 22.65 23.54
C ASP A 170 9.70 21.69 22.46
N TYR A 171 10.93 21.83 21.94
CA TYR A 171 11.47 20.96 20.88
C TYR A 171 11.68 19.51 21.37
N TYR A 172 12.33 19.31 22.51
CA TYR A 172 12.56 17.96 23.05
C TYR A 172 11.30 17.33 23.65
N ALA A 173 10.41 18.14 24.22
CA ALA A 173 9.07 17.68 24.61
C ALA A 173 8.26 17.20 23.39
N ARG A 174 8.41 17.86 22.23
CA ARG A 174 7.79 17.44 20.96
C ARG A 174 8.39 16.14 20.42
N LEU A 175 9.71 15.97 20.45
CA LEU A 175 10.35 14.70 20.06
C LEU A 175 9.93 13.54 20.97
N ALA A 176 9.62 13.79 22.26
CA ALA A 176 9.06 12.79 23.17
C ALA A 176 7.68 12.27 22.75
N ASN A 177 6.95 13.00 21.90
CA ASN A 177 5.66 12.58 21.36
C ASN A 177 5.79 11.78 20.05
N LEU A 178 7.00 11.55 19.53
CA LEU A 178 7.21 10.66 18.39
C LEU A 178 6.94 9.21 18.82
N GLY A 179 5.92 8.61 18.21
CA GLY A 179 5.45 7.26 18.52
C GLY A 179 5.08 6.49 17.26
N ASP A 180 3.89 5.87 17.29
CA ASP A 180 3.34 5.15 16.15
C ASP A 180 2.69 6.13 15.18
N VAL A 181 3.15 6.11 13.93
CA VAL A 181 2.52 6.81 12.81
C VAL A 181 1.76 5.78 12.00
N THR A 182 0.47 6.02 11.77
CA THR A 182 -0.37 5.12 11.00
C THR A 182 -0.99 5.83 9.82
N LEU A 183 -0.71 5.33 8.61
CA LEU A 183 -1.43 5.64 7.39
C LEU A 183 -2.52 4.59 7.20
N ASN A 184 -3.78 5.01 7.19
CA ASN A 184 -4.89 4.16 6.80
C ASN A 184 -5.26 4.47 5.34
N ILE A 185 -5.41 3.43 4.52
CA ILE A 185 -5.85 3.52 3.14
C ILE A 185 -7.07 2.62 2.97
N ASN A 186 -8.20 3.24 2.62
CA ASN A 186 -9.45 2.56 2.37
C ASN A 186 -9.74 2.55 0.87
N GLY A 187 -10.07 1.37 0.33
CA GLY A 187 -10.49 1.25 -1.07
C GLY A 187 -9.65 0.31 -1.91
N PHE A 188 -8.87 -0.60 -1.31
CA PHE A 188 -8.30 -1.70 -2.06
C PHE A 188 -9.40 -2.66 -2.50
N THR A 189 -9.45 -3.03 -3.77
CA THR A 189 -10.46 -3.92 -4.33
C THR A 189 -9.82 -5.20 -4.84
N ILE A 190 -10.50 -6.31 -4.62
CA ILE A 190 -10.16 -7.62 -5.19
C ILE A 190 -10.93 -7.80 -6.50
N GLU A 191 -10.21 -7.90 -7.61
CA GLU A 191 -10.80 -8.17 -8.92
C GLU A 191 -11.42 -9.56 -9.01
N SER A 192 -12.42 -9.70 -9.88
CA SER A 192 -13.13 -10.97 -10.09
C SER A 192 -12.23 -12.10 -10.60
N SER A 193 -11.13 -11.76 -11.30
CA SER A 193 -10.13 -12.68 -11.86
C SER A 193 -9.29 -13.40 -10.79
N VAL A 194 -9.22 -12.87 -9.57
CA VAL A 194 -8.39 -13.42 -8.49
C VAL A 194 -8.88 -14.81 -8.08
N LYS A 195 -7.96 -15.76 -7.96
CA LYS A 195 -8.26 -17.15 -7.55
C LYS A 195 -8.59 -17.23 -6.05
N LYS A 196 -9.59 -18.05 -5.71
CA LYS A 196 -9.99 -18.34 -4.33
C LYS A 196 -8.92 -19.18 -3.63
N ASN A 197 -8.92 -19.15 -2.29
CA ASN A 197 -8.03 -19.91 -1.39
C ASN A 197 -6.53 -19.81 -1.75
N THR A 198 -6.13 -18.72 -2.40
CA THR A 198 -4.75 -18.43 -2.77
C THR A 198 -4.23 -17.32 -1.87
N ASN A 199 -3.04 -17.50 -1.30
CA ASN A 199 -2.37 -16.44 -0.55
C ASN A 199 -1.99 -15.31 -1.51
N LEU A 200 -2.44 -14.10 -1.21
CA LEU A 200 -2.08 -12.88 -1.88
C LEU A 200 -1.27 -12.04 -0.91
N GLN A 201 -0.11 -11.59 -1.36
CA GLN A 201 0.81 -10.86 -0.52
C GLN A 201 0.96 -9.43 -1.03
N ILE A 202 0.68 -8.46 -0.18
CA ILE A 202 1.09 -7.07 -0.36
C ILE A 202 2.46 -6.93 0.27
N ILE A 203 3.42 -6.44 -0.52
CA ILE A 203 4.77 -6.13 -0.03
C ILE A 203 4.90 -4.63 0.06
N GLY A 204 5.38 -4.14 1.19
CA GLY A 204 5.60 -2.73 1.47
C GLY A 204 7.02 -2.43 1.92
N THR A 205 7.42 -1.19 1.70
CA THR A 205 8.56 -0.56 2.37
C THR A 205 8.11 0.74 3.01
N VAL A 206 8.71 1.06 4.14
CA VAL A 206 8.57 2.38 4.77
C VAL A 206 9.96 2.93 5.00
N ALA A 207 10.19 4.11 4.46
CA ALA A 207 11.42 4.85 4.67
C ALA A 207 11.08 6.28 5.02
N GLY A 208 12.01 6.97 5.65
CA GLY A 208 11.83 8.38 5.92
C GLY A 208 13.12 9.12 6.10
N MET A 209 13.02 10.44 6.00
CA MET A 209 14.10 11.36 6.28
C MET A 209 13.62 12.46 7.23
N HIS A 210 14.52 12.89 8.11
CA HIS A 210 14.38 14.04 8.97
C HIS A 210 15.57 14.96 8.71
N ASP A 211 15.27 16.18 8.29
CA ASP A 211 16.25 17.19 7.95
C ASP A 211 16.29 18.30 9.00
N GLU A 212 17.51 18.64 9.40
CA GLU A 212 17.76 19.59 10.46
C GLU A 212 18.94 20.48 10.09
N VAL A 213 18.74 21.77 10.31
CA VAL A 213 19.79 22.78 10.14
C VAL A 213 20.43 23.06 11.48
N ILE A 214 21.76 23.10 11.49
CA ILE A 214 22.57 23.55 12.62
C ILE A 214 23.07 24.97 12.29
N ALA A 215 22.45 25.97 12.92
CA ALA A 215 22.86 27.37 12.91
C ALA A 215 24.11 27.56 13.77
N ASN A 216 25.00 28.45 13.33
CA ASN A 216 26.05 28.98 14.18
C ASN A 216 25.50 30.11 15.08
N SER A 217 26.34 30.58 15.99
CA SER A 217 26.05 31.37 17.21
C SER A 217 25.31 32.72 17.05
N GLN A 218 24.67 33.03 15.93
CA GLN A 218 23.98 34.30 15.67
C GLN A 218 22.55 34.19 15.08
N GLY A 219 21.97 33.00 14.96
CA GLY A 219 20.50 32.85 14.80
C GLY A 219 19.86 33.34 13.49
N THR A 220 20.64 33.81 12.50
CA THR A 220 20.19 34.10 11.14
C THR A 220 20.43 32.91 10.21
N VAL A 221 19.38 32.49 9.49
CA VAL A 221 19.38 31.33 8.55
C VAL A 221 20.43 31.46 7.42
N GLY A 222 21.02 32.64 7.23
CA GLY A 222 22.00 32.93 6.19
C GLY A 222 23.40 32.34 6.41
N ASP A 223 23.81 32.08 7.66
CA ASP A 223 25.13 31.53 7.99
C ASP A 223 25.00 30.09 8.48
N LEU A 224 24.75 29.16 7.56
CA LEU A 224 24.55 27.74 7.85
C LEU A 224 25.86 27.11 8.35
N GLY A 225 25.92 26.71 9.62
CA GLY A 225 27.06 26.00 10.22
C GLY A 225 27.12 24.51 9.84
N GLY A 226 25.99 23.91 9.45
CA GLY A 226 25.89 22.55 8.95
C GLY A 226 24.44 22.08 8.76
N ARG A 227 24.23 21.01 7.99
CA ARG A 227 22.92 20.37 7.78
C ARG A 227 23.03 18.88 8.10
N SER A 228 22.11 18.36 8.89
CA SER A 228 22.08 16.96 9.32
C SER A 228 20.84 16.28 8.75
N LEU A 229 21.07 15.25 7.92
CA LEU A 229 20.01 14.40 7.38
C LEU A 229 20.04 13.05 8.10
N ASN A 230 18.95 12.75 8.80
CA ASN A 230 18.73 11.45 9.40
C ASN A 230 17.77 10.67 8.52
N TYR A 231 18.11 9.43 8.17
CA TYR A 231 17.26 8.58 7.35
C TYR A 231 17.06 7.22 7.98
N PHE A 232 15.91 6.64 7.74
CA PHE A 232 15.56 5.31 8.19
C PHE A 232 14.85 4.51 7.10
N ALA A 233 14.97 3.18 7.23
CA ALA A 233 14.13 2.22 6.55
C ALA A 233 13.60 1.28 7.64
N ALA A 234 12.30 1.09 7.67
CA ALA A 234 11.64 0.24 8.64
C ALA A 234 11.80 -1.24 8.24
N LYS A 235 11.94 -2.10 9.26
CA LYS A 235 11.81 -3.55 9.11
C LYS A 235 10.41 -3.98 9.49
N GLN A 236 9.98 -5.13 9.00
CA GLN A 236 8.75 -5.76 9.48
C GLN A 236 8.85 -6.05 10.98
N SER A 237 7.83 -5.61 11.72
CA SER A 237 7.66 -5.97 13.12
C SER A 237 7.45 -7.48 13.25
N PRO A 238 8.16 -8.18 14.15
CA PRO A 238 7.91 -9.60 14.41
C PRO A 238 6.47 -9.89 14.88
N ALA A 239 5.82 -8.95 15.56
CA ALA A 239 4.43 -9.08 15.99
C ALA A 239 3.42 -8.89 14.84
N GLY A 240 3.85 -8.22 13.76
CA GLY A 240 3.09 -8.02 12.53
C GLY A 240 3.28 -9.14 11.50
N LEU A 241 4.02 -10.17 11.87
CA LEU A 241 4.56 -11.14 10.94
C LEU A 241 3.58 -12.28 10.70
N ASP A 242 2.83 -12.23 9.60
CA ASP A 242 1.89 -13.30 9.29
C ASP A 242 2.59 -14.63 8.95
N SER A 243 1.88 -15.73 9.19
CA SER A 243 2.39 -17.10 9.04
C SER A 243 2.74 -17.51 7.61
N ALA A 244 2.20 -16.82 6.60
CA ALA A 244 2.41 -17.12 5.19
C ALA A 244 3.44 -16.22 4.51
N ALA A 245 3.88 -15.15 5.17
CA ALA A 245 4.75 -14.18 4.54
C ALA A 245 6.16 -14.73 4.26
N GLN A 246 6.65 -14.45 3.04
CA GLN A 246 7.85 -15.06 2.46
C GLN A 246 9.10 -14.17 2.51
N GLU A 247 8.96 -12.84 2.33
CA GLU A 247 10.08 -11.90 2.23
C GLU A 247 10.26 -11.10 3.53
N LYS A 248 11.22 -11.51 4.38
CA LYS A 248 11.40 -11.00 5.75
C LYS A 248 12.89 -10.90 6.15
N PRO A 249 13.28 -10.04 7.11
CA PRO A 249 12.46 -9.01 7.79
C PRO A 249 12.59 -7.62 7.14
N ASN A 250 13.37 -7.47 6.08
CA ASN A 250 13.70 -6.15 5.51
C ASN A 250 12.55 -5.55 4.68
N LEU A 251 11.57 -6.37 4.29
CA LEU A 251 10.36 -5.94 3.62
C LEU A 251 9.18 -6.19 4.56
N ILE A 252 8.23 -5.25 4.55
CA ILE A 252 6.99 -5.33 5.31
C ILE A 252 5.99 -6.07 4.43
N SER A 253 5.22 -6.99 5.00
CA SER A 253 4.36 -7.86 4.22
C SER A 253 3.05 -8.11 4.92
N TYR A 254 1.98 -8.16 4.14
CA TYR A 254 0.67 -8.55 4.61
C TYR A 254 0.07 -9.57 3.66
N THR A 255 -0.26 -10.74 4.21
CA THR A 255 -0.86 -11.83 3.46
C THR A 255 -2.34 -11.98 3.80
N PHE A 256 -3.17 -12.08 2.77
CA PHE A 256 -4.58 -12.44 2.90
C PHE A 256 -4.99 -13.46 1.84
N LYS A 257 -6.16 -14.07 2.05
CA LYS A 257 -6.79 -14.98 1.10
C LYS A 257 -8.15 -14.46 0.66
N VAL A 258 -8.55 -14.88 -0.53
CA VAL A 258 -9.94 -14.78 -0.94
C VAL A 258 -10.69 -16.02 -0.47
N LYS A 259 -11.74 -15.84 0.33
CA LYS A 259 -12.56 -16.92 0.88
C LYS A 259 -13.06 -17.85 -0.22
N ASP A 260 -13.06 -19.13 0.12
CA ASP A 260 -13.77 -20.13 -0.66
C ASP A 260 -15.24 -20.15 -0.22
N GLU A 261 -16.00 -19.14 -0.67
CA GLU A 261 -17.46 -19.19 -0.54
C GLU A 261 -18.01 -20.13 -1.61
N PRO A 262 -19.01 -20.99 -1.32
CA PRO A 262 -19.76 -21.67 -2.37
C PRO A 262 -20.26 -20.60 -3.35
N SER A 263 -20.03 -20.79 -4.65
CA SER A 263 -20.46 -19.80 -5.63
C SER A 263 -21.97 -19.59 -5.50
N ASN A 264 -22.42 -18.34 -5.41
CA ASN A 264 -23.85 -18.05 -5.57
C ASN A 264 -24.25 -18.03 -7.06
N ASP A 265 -23.33 -18.38 -7.97
CA ASP A 265 -23.68 -18.61 -9.36
C ASP A 265 -24.62 -19.82 -9.46
N LYS A 266 -25.59 -19.69 -10.36
CA LYS A 266 -26.51 -20.73 -10.78
C LYS A 266 -26.05 -21.30 -12.11
N ILE A 267 -26.28 -22.58 -12.28
CA ILE A 267 -25.91 -23.31 -13.48
C ILE A 267 -27.11 -23.31 -14.44
N VAL A 268 -26.92 -22.77 -15.63
CA VAL A 268 -27.84 -22.98 -16.75
C VAL A 268 -27.23 -24.04 -17.68
N THR A 269 -27.85 -25.22 -17.69
CA THR A 269 -27.44 -26.33 -18.56
C THR A 269 -28.23 -26.27 -19.87
N PHE A 270 -27.52 -26.23 -21.00
CA PHE A 270 -28.11 -26.24 -22.33
C PHE A 270 -28.10 -27.64 -22.90
N ILE A 271 -29.27 -28.12 -23.35
CA ILE A 271 -29.46 -29.46 -23.90
C ILE A 271 -29.93 -29.38 -25.35
N ASN A 272 -29.21 -30.06 -26.25
CA ASN A 272 -29.60 -30.22 -27.65
C ASN A 272 -29.84 -31.70 -27.96
N ASP A 273 -31.04 -32.05 -28.39
CA ASP A 273 -31.41 -33.42 -28.79
C ASP A 273 -31.11 -34.48 -27.70
N GLY A 274 -31.50 -34.16 -26.46
CA GLY A 274 -31.24 -34.99 -25.28
C GLY A 274 -29.78 -35.05 -24.82
N LYS A 275 -28.86 -34.29 -25.44
CA LYS A 275 -27.44 -34.28 -25.12
C LYS A 275 -27.00 -32.94 -24.54
N PHE A 276 -26.01 -33.00 -23.65
CA PHE A 276 -25.32 -31.80 -23.17
C PHE A 276 -24.76 -31.00 -24.36
N TYR A 277 -25.14 -29.72 -24.42
CA TYR A 277 -24.68 -28.78 -25.43
C TYR A 277 -23.66 -27.81 -24.83
N ASP A 278 -24.04 -27.12 -23.74
CA ASP A 278 -23.18 -26.15 -23.07
C ASP A 278 -23.62 -25.90 -21.61
N LEU A 279 -22.79 -25.19 -20.85
CA LEU A 279 -23.05 -24.74 -19.49
C LEU A 279 -22.64 -23.28 -19.31
N VAL A 280 -23.54 -22.48 -18.73
CA VAL A 280 -23.25 -21.09 -18.35
C VAL A 280 -23.43 -20.91 -16.85
N LEU A 281 -22.44 -20.29 -16.20
CA LEU A 281 -22.53 -19.82 -14.81
C LEU A 281 -23.13 -18.42 -14.78
N VAL A 282 -24.23 -18.24 -14.05
CA VAL A 282 -24.97 -16.98 -13.95
C VAL A 282 -25.11 -16.58 -12.49
N ARG A 283 -24.70 -15.37 -12.10
CA ARG A 283 -24.91 -14.91 -10.73
C ARG A 283 -26.40 -14.99 -10.36
N ALA A 284 -26.74 -15.52 -9.19
CA ALA A 284 -28.14 -15.59 -8.75
C ALA A 284 -28.83 -14.22 -8.82
N ASP A 285 -30.11 -14.26 -9.20
CA ASP A 285 -31.00 -13.11 -9.34
C ASP A 285 -30.54 -12.09 -10.39
N THR A 286 -29.77 -12.54 -11.39
CA THR A 286 -29.34 -11.73 -12.55
C THR A 286 -29.58 -12.46 -13.87
N ALA A 287 -29.51 -11.74 -14.99
CA ALA A 287 -29.55 -12.31 -16.33
C ALA A 287 -28.15 -12.48 -16.91
N ILE A 288 -27.99 -13.33 -17.94
CA ILE A 288 -26.69 -13.57 -18.60
C ILE A 288 -26.10 -12.25 -19.13
N LYS A 289 -26.92 -11.36 -19.70
CA LYS A 289 -26.46 -10.08 -20.25
C LYS A 289 -25.83 -9.13 -19.22
N ASP A 290 -26.21 -9.25 -17.95
CA ASP A 290 -25.74 -8.38 -16.86
C ASP A 290 -24.51 -8.98 -16.15
N ASN A 291 -24.07 -10.17 -16.58
CA ASN A 291 -22.92 -10.86 -16.03
C ASN A 291 -21.69 -10.60 -16.91
N TYR A 292 -20.73 -9.83 -16.38
CA TYR A 292 -19.59 -9.24 -17.10
C TYR A 292 -18.77 -10.20 -17.99
N SER A 293 -18.84 -11.51 -17.77
CA SER A 293 -18.09 -12.51 -18.56
C SER A 293 -18.95 -13.65 -19.13
N ALA A 294 -20.26 -13.69 -18.87
CA ALA A 294 -21.11 -14.77 -19.35
C ALA A 294 -21.72 -14.39 -20.72
N VAL A 295 -21.74 -15.35 -21.63
CA VAL A 295 -22.30 -15.17 -22.98
C VAL A 295 -23.27 -16.32 -23.24
N MET A 296 -24.35 -16.02 -23.95
CA MET A 296 -25.28 -17.03 -24.43
C MET A 296 -24.53 -17.97 -25.40
N PRO A 297 -24.73 -19.29 -25.32
CA PRO A 297 -24.20 -20.21 -26.31
C PRO A 297 -24.73 -19.86 -27.71
N ALA A 298 -24.00 -20.27 -28.74
CA ALA A 298 -24.49 -20.17 -30.11
C ALA A 298 -25.81 -20.96 -30.29
N ASP A 299 -26.60 -20.57 -31.28
CA ASP A 299 -27.82 -21.30 -31.63
C ASP A 299 -27.47 -22.75 -31.98
N ALA A 300 -28.20 -23.69 -31.37
CA ALA A 300 -27.97 -25.12 -31.57
C ALA A 300 -28.40 -25.55 -32.99
N SER A 301 -27.63 -26.43 -33.61
CA SER A 301 -27.91 -26.94 -34.96
C SER A 301 -28.51 -28.35 -34.93
N LYS A 302 -29.55 -28.59 -35.75
CA LYS A 302 -30.13 -29.92 -36.01
C LYS A 302 -30.46 -30.07 -37.49
N GLU A 303 -29.98 -31.16 -38.11
CA GLU A 303 -30.16 -31.41 -39.54
C GLU A 303 -31.65 -31.51 -39.93
N GLY A 304 -32.06 -30.82 -41.00
CA GLY A 304 -33.46 -30.77 -41.43
C GLY A 304 -34.35 -29.81 -40.63
N TYR A 305 -33.82 -29.11 -39.64
CA TYR A 305 -34.56 -28.18 -38.77
C TYR A 305 -33.91 -26.80 -38.68
N ILE A 306 -34.71 -25.80 -38.29
CA ILE A 306 -34.29 -24.43 -37.98
C ILE A 306 -34.43 -24.24 -36.47
N PHE A 307 -33.37 -23.76 -35.81
CA PHE A 307 -33.41 -23.40 -34.39
C PHE A 307 -34.46 -22.32 -34.16
N LYS A 308 -35.30 -22.50 -33.15
CA LYS A 308 -36.35 -21.56 -32.79
C LYS A 308 -35.97 -20.78 -31.53
N GLU A 309 -35.68 -21.49 -30.45
CA GLU A 309 -35.38 -20.90 -29.13
C GLU A 309 -34.79 -21.95 -28.18
N TRP A 310 -34.22 -21.47 -27.08
CA TRP A 310 -34.01 -22.26 -25.87
C TRP A 310 -35.28 -22.18 -25.01
N ASN A 311 -35.77 -23.30 -24.50
CA ASN A 311 -37.01 -23.35 -23.71
C ASN A 311 -36.80 -24.11 -22.40
N THR A 312 -37.52 -23.74 -21.33
CA THR A 312 -37.41 -24.41 -20.02
C THR A 312 -38.00 -25.82 -19.98
N LYS A 313 -38.69 -26.25 -21.04
CA LYS A 313 -39.14 -27.63 -21.23
C LYS A 313 -38.73 -28.17 -22.59
N GLU A 314 -38.41 -29.46 -22.63
CA GLU A 314 -37.97 -30.17 -23.85
C GLU A 314 -39.03 -30.20 -24.97
N ASP A 315 -40.31 -30.21 -24.60
CA ASP A 315 -41.44 -30.20 -25.54
C ASP A 315 -41.79 -28.80 -26.08
N GLY A 316 -41.09 -27.76 -25.63
CA GLY A 316 -41.33 -26.37 -26.02
C GLY A 316 -42.57 -25.73 -25.40
N THR A 317 -43.24 -26.38 -24.43
CA THR A 317 -44.41 -25.83 -23.72
C THR A 317 -44.03 -24.96 -22.53
N GLY A 318 -42.73 -24.84 -22.23
CA GLY A 318 -42.21 -23.98 -21.18
C GLY A 318 -42.07 -22.54 -21.66
N THR A 319 -41.27 -21.78 -20.92
CA THR A 319 -40.93 -20.40 -21.21
C THR A 319 -39.67 -20.31 -22.06
N ALA A 320 -39.66 -19.38 -23.01
CA ALA A 320 -38.46 -19.06 -23.77
C ALA A 320 -37.37 -18.52 -22.82
N PHE A 321 -36.16 -19.04 -22.96
CA PHE A 321 -34.99 -18.63 -22.21
C PHE A 321 -34.05 -17.84 -23.13
N THR A 322 -33.67 -16.64 -22.70
CA THR A 322 -32.83 -15.71 -23.46
C THR A 322 -31.71 -15.16 -22.57
N ASN A 323 -30.79 -14.39 -23.14
CA ASN A 323 -29.77 -13.71 -22.35
C ASN A 323 -30.34 -12.67 -21.36
N GLU A 324 -31.62 -12.32 -21.47
CA GLU A 324 -32.33 -11.40 -20.57
C GLU A 324 -33.09 -12.10 -19.44
N THR A 325 -33.18 -13.43 -19.48
CA THR A 325 -33.91 -14.20 -18.47
C THR A 325 -33.13 -14.20 -17.14
N VAL A 326 -33.80 -13.77 -16.07
CA VAL A 326 -33.22 -13.77 -14.71
C VAL A 326 -33.15 -15.19 -14.17
N VAL A 327 -31.98 -15.59 -13.67
CA VAL A 327 -31.71 -16.93 -13.15
C VAL A 327 -31.69 -16.92 -11.62
N HIS A 328 -32.67 -17.59 -11.01
CA HIS A 328 -32.80 -17.68 -9.55
C HIS A 328 -32.17 -18.94 -8.96
N THR A 329 -32.24 -20.05 -9.70
CA THR A 329 -31.74 -21.37 -9.31
C THR A 329 -31.08 -22.06 -10.49
N ASP A 330 -30.36 -23.15 -10.23
CA ASP A 330 -29.88 -24.03 -11.29
C ASP A 330 -31.06 -24.49 -12.15
N MET A 331 -30.87 -24.52 -13.46
CA MET A 331 -31.91 -24.87 -14.41
C MET A 331 -31.35 -25.50 -15.69
N THR A 332 -32.22 -26.21 -16.40
CA THR A 332 -31.93 -26.82 -17.70
C THR A 332 -32.83 -26.22 -18.76
N VAL A 333 -32.26 -25.91 -19.92
CA VAL A 333 -32.98 -25.40 -21.08
C VAL A 333 -32.69 -26.24 -22.31
N TYR A 334 -33.68 -26.34 -23.19
CA TYR A 334 -33.71 -27.29 -24.30
C TYR A 334 -33.84 -26.55 -25.63
N ALA A 335 -33.08 -26.97 -26.63
CA ALA A 335 -33.18 -26.41 -27.98
C ALA A 335 -34.49 -26.86 -28.64
N ILE A 336 -35.33 -25.89 -29.02
CA ILE A 336 -36.58 -26.12 -29.75
C ILE A 336 -36.40 -25.76 -31.22
N TYR A 337 -37.06 -26.54 -32.09
CA TYR A 337 -36.82 -26.52 -33.52
C TYR A 337 -38.12 -26.44 -34.32
N THR A 338 -38.03 -25.86 -35.52
CA THR A 338 -39.08 -25.94 -36.56
C THR A 338 -38.54 -26.73 -37.75
N LYS A 339 -39.33 -27.66 -38.31
CA LYS A 339 -38.91 -28.44 -39.50
C LYS A 339 -38.68 -27.47 -40.67
N LYS A 340 -37.56 -27.62 -41.39
CA LYS A 340 -37.36 -26.85 -42.63
C LYS A 340 -38.50 -27.19 -43.59
N PRO A 341 -39.07 -26.20 -44.29
CA PRO A 341 -40.05 -26.49 -45.33
C PRO A 341 -39.42 -27.43 -46.36
N ASP A 342 -40.15 -28.47 -46.75
CA ASP A 342 -39.71 -29.36 -47.80
C ASP A 342 -39.55 -28.51 -49.08
N MET A 343 -38.30 -28.34 -49.54
CA MET A 343 -38.05 -27.64 -50.79
C MET A 343 -38.65 -28.48 -51.92
N VAL A 344 -39.83 -28.09 -52.40
CA VAL A 344 -40.31 -28.51 -53.71
C VAL A 344 -39.44 -27.77 -54.71
N ILE A 345 -38.40 -28.42 -55.24
CA ILE A 345 -37.61 -27.86 -56.33
C ILE A 345 -38.43 -28.09 -57.62
N PRO A 346 -39.04 -27.08 -58.24
CA PRO A 346 -39.47 -27.24 -59.63
C PRO A 346 -38.22 -27.51 -60.46
N TYR A 347 -38.19 -28.67 -61.11
CA TYR A 347 -37.16 -28.99 -62.10
C TYR A 347 -37.23 -27.96 -63.23
N VAL A 348 -36.23 -27.09 -63.30
CA VAL A 348 -35.97 -26.21 -64.45
C VAL A 348 -34.66 -26.70 -65.07
N PRO A 349 -34.63 -27.10 -66.35
CA PRO A 349 -33.39 -27.42 -67.05
C PRO A 349 -32.46 -26.21 -67.02
N SER A 350 -31.25 -26.40 -66.49
CA SER A 350 -30.23 -25.36 -66.40
C SER A 350 -29.49 -25.18 -67.74
N ASP A 351 -29.53 -23.97 -68.31
CA ASP A 351 -28.49 -23.48 -69.21
C ASP A 351 -27.20 -23.16 -68.41
N PRO A 352 -26.00 -23.24 -69.03
CA PRO A 352 -24.73 -23.15 -68.33
C PRO A 352 -24.49 -21.73 -67.79
N VAL A 353 -24.46 -21.59 -66.47
CA VAL A 353 -24.08 -20.33 -65.81
C VAL A 353 -22.55 -20.27 -65.63
N LYS A 354 -22.01 -19.19 -66.17
CA LYS A 354 -20.62 -18.69 -66.12
C LYS A 354 -20.10 -18.53 -64.67
N PRO A 355 -18.78 -18.69 -64.40
CA PRO A 355 -18.25 -18.69 -63.03
C PRO A 355 -18.45 -17.35 -62.30
N ALA A 356 -18.70 -17.45 -61.00
CA ALA A 356 -18.97 -16.35 -60.07
C ALA A 356 -17.75 -15.45 -59.84
N THR A 357 -17.99 -14.13 -59.85
CA THR A 357 -17.09 -13.12 -59.27
C THR A 357 -17.26 -13.13 -57.75
N VAL A 358 -16.15 -13.31 -57.04
CA VAL A 358 -16.05 -13.25 -55.57
C VAL A 358 -16.21 -11.79 -55.13
N GLU A 359 -17.25 -11.48 -54.36
CA GLU A 359 -17.31 -10.25 -53.58
C GLU A 359 -16.53 -10.44 -52.27
N THR A 360 -15.50 -9.62 -52.12
CA THR A 360 -14.65 -9.52 -50.94
C THR A 360 -15.43 -9.00 -49.74
N VAL A 361 -15.31 -9.72 -48.62
CA VAL A 361 -15.70 -9.28 -47.27
C VAL A 361 -15.02 -7.95 -46.94
N VAL A 362 -15.81 -6.94 -46.58
CA VAL A 362 -15.32 -5.66 -46.08
C VAL A 362 -15.00 -5.81 -44.59
N GLU A 363 -13.72 -5.66 -44.22
CA GLU A 363 -13.28 -5.59 -42.83
C GLU A 363 -13.95 -4.41 -42.08
N PRO A 364 -14.27 -4.57 -40.78
CA PRO A 364 -14.67 -3.43 -39.96
C PRO A 364 -13.49 -2.46 -39.78
N LYS A 365 -13.73 -1.19 -40.11
CA LYS A 365 -12.78 -0.08 -39.93
C LYS A 365 -12.47 0.13 -38.45
N VAL A 366 -11.20 -0.02 -38.11
CA VAL A 366 -10.57 0.34 -36.83
C VAL A 366 -10.73 1.84 -36.57
N GLY A 367 -11.38 2.20 -35.46
CA GLY A 367 -11.47 3.57 -34.97
C GLY A 367 -10.13 4.04 -34.39
N LYS A 368 -9.70 5.25 -34.76
CA LYS A 368 -8.43 5.87 -34.36
C LYS A 368 -8.38 6.22 -32.87
N VAL A 369 -7.18 5.99 -32.33
CA VAL A 369 -6.67 6.29 -31.00
C VAL A 369 -6.78 7.78 -30.65
N ALA A 370 -7.27 8.08 -29.44
CA ALA A 370 -7.15 9.41 -28.84
C ALA A 370 -5.71 9.63 -28.35
N LYS A 371 -5.13 10.77 -28.73
CA LYS A 371 -3.77 11.19 -28.38
C LYS A 371 -3.64 11.52 -26.89
N THR A 372 -2.49 11.13 -26.35
CA THR A 372 -1.92 11.42 -25.03
C THR A 372 -1.68 12.93 -24.82
N GLY A 373 -1.89 13.38 -23.58
CA GLY A 373 -1.52 14.70 -23.08
C GLY A 373 -1.60 14.77 -21.55
N GLU A 374 -0.42 14.62 -20.92
CA GLU A 374 0.03 15.20 -19.65
C GLU A 374 -0.74 14.90 -18.34
N THR A 375 -0.22 13.94 -17.57
CA THR A 375 0.35 14.17 -16.23
C THR A 375 1.25 12.98 -15.88
N ALA A 376 2.48 13.25 -15.45
CA ALA A 376 3.48 12.23 -15.18
C ALA A 376 3.15 11.49 -13.87
N ILE A 377 2.62 10.27 -13.98
CA ILE A 377 2.74 9.24 -12.95
C ILE A 377 3.54 8.11 -13.63
N SER A 378 4.78 7.94 -13.20
CA SER A 378 5.71 6.94 -13.76
C SER A 378 5.15 5.53 -13.54
N LEU A 379 4.59 4.93 -14.60
CA LEU A 379 4.35 3.49 -14.72
C LEU A 379 5.38 2.90 -15.68
N THR A 380 6.18 1.95 -15.19
CA THR A 380 6.80 0.92 -16.05
C THR A 380 6.55 -0.45 -15.43
N GLY A 381 6.21 -1.42 -16.29
CA GLY A 381 5.61 -2.70 -15.95
C GLY A 381 6.43 -3.65 -15.08
N PHE A 382 5.70 -4.65 -14.56
CA PHE A 382 5.99 -5.59 -13.46
C PHE A 382 5.84 -5.00 -12.05
N GLY A 383 4.62 -5.13 -11.53
CA GLY A 383 4.23 -4.70 -10.18
C GLY A 383 3.74 -3.25 -10.17
N LEU A 384 2.48 -3.06 -9.82
CA LEU A 384 1.95 -1.72 -9.54
C LEU A 384 2.64 -1.24 -8.27
N VAL A 385 3.63 -0.36 -8.40
CA VAL A 385 4.33 0.29 -7.30
C VAL A 385 3.60 1.59 -7.01
N LEU A 386 2.81 1.62 -5.93
CA LEU A 386 2.24 2.85 -5.39
C LEU A 386 3.23 3.44 -4.40
N SER A 387 3.71 4.65 -4.66
CA SER A 387 4.48 5.45 -3.70
C SER A 387 3.58 6.57 -3.18
N LEU A 388 3.22 6.52 -1.90
CA LEU A 388 2.58 7.64 -1.21
C LEU A 388 3.64 8.38 -0.39
N VAL A 389 3.71 9.69 -0.60
CA VAL A 389 4.59 10.58 0.14
C VAL A 389 3.75 11.42 1.10
N ALA A 390 4.01 11.29 2.40
CA ALA A 390 3.54 12.25 3.38
C ALA A 390 4.64 13.32 3.56
N VAL A 391 4.45 14.49 2.96
CA VAL A 391 5.31 15.66 3.15
C VAL A 391 4.67 16.59 4.17
N LEU A 392 5.35 16.83 5.29
CA LEU A 392 4.98 17.90 6.22
C LEU A 392 5.93 19.07 6.01
N THR A 393 5.50 20.03 5.19
CA THR A 393 6.22 21.29 4.96
C THR A 393 5.61 22.40 5.78
N LYS A 394 6.41 23.08 6.61
CA LYS A 394 6.10 24.47 6.97
C LYS A 394 6.64 25.32 5.82
N LYS A 395 5.81 25.64 4.83
CA LYS A 395 6.12 26.78 3.95
C LYS A 395 6.23 27.99 4.86
N LYS A 396 7.45 28.48 5.07
CA LYS A 396 7.69 29.78 5.67
C LYS A 396 6.95 30.78 4.78
N GLN A 397 5.83 31.32 5.28
CA GLN A 397 5.27 32.55 4.75
C GLN A 397 6.40 33.56 4.91
N ASN A 398 6.95 34.02 3.78
CA ASN A 398 7.70 35.25 3.78
C ASN A 398 6.67 36.33 4.11
N ASP A 399 6.64 36.75 5.37
CA ASP A 399 6.04 38.01 5.72
C ASP A 399 7.08 39.10 5.41
N ASP A 400 6.64 40.07 4.62
CA ASP A 400 7.37 41.28 4.19
C ASP A 400 7.94 42.10 5.36
#